data_AF-A0AAQ1JRM8-F1
#
_entry.id   AF-A0AAQ1JRM8-F1
#
_cell.length_a   1.000
_cell.length_b   1.000
_cell.length_c   1.000
_cell.angle_alpha   90.00
_cell.angle_beta   90.00
_cell.angle_gamma   90.00
#
_symmetry.space_group_name_H-M   'P 1'
#
loop_
_entity.id
_entity.type
_entity.pdbx_description
1 polymer ?
#
loop_
_entity_poly.entity_id
_entity_poly.type
_entity_poly.pdbx_seq_one_letter_code
_entity_poly.pdbx_strand_id
1 'polypeptide(L)' 'MTNDEHCEIEADFQSDQLELINMAARICDRSAADFIVDAAFDKAVKTILTDKVTFMSDEAYQAVCQTILQSKW' A
#
# COMPACT_ATOMS: atom_id res chain seq x y z
N MET A 1 11.19 16.19 -21.73
CA MET A 1 10.28 17.09 -20.98
C MET A 1 10.05 16.44 -19.64
N THR A 2 10.68 16.96 -18.59
CA THR A 2 10.53 16.46 -17.22
C THR A 2 9.30 17.13 -16.63
N ASN A 3 8.15 16.47 -16.76
CA ASN A 3 7.00 16.80 -15.95
C ASN A 3 7.26 16.18 -14.57
N ASP A 4 7.83 16.96 -13.66
CA ASP A 4 7.75 16.68 -12.23
C ASP A 4 6.29 16.87 -11.82
N GLU A 5 5.49 15.84 -12.04
CA GLU A 5 4.14 15.71 -11.50
C GLU A 5 4.25 15.46 -9.99
N HIS A 6 4.54 16.52 -9.25
CA HIS A 6 4.40 16.52 -7.80
C HIS A 6 2.91 16.38 -7.47
N CYS A 7 2.50 15.18 -7.08
CA CYS A 7 1.17 14.91 -6.56
C CYS A 7 1.16 15.26 -5.07
N GLU A 8 0.51 16.36 -4.73
CA GLU A 8 0.30 16.78 -3.35
C GLU A 8 -1.02 16.20 -2.82
N ILE A 9 -0.98 15.65 -1.61
CA ILE A 9 -2.16 15.12 -0.92
C ILE A 9 -2.41 16.01 0.30
N GLU A 10 -3.45 16.83 0.22
CA GLU A 10 -3.94 17.59 1.37
C GLU A 10 -4.93 16.73 2.16
N ALA A 11 -4.64 16.53 3.45
CA ALA A 11 -5.50 15.78 4.36
C ALA A 11 -5.59 16.49 5.71
N ASP A 12 -6.80 16.83 6.11
CA ASP A 12 -7.10 17.43 7.41
C ASP A 12 -7.39 16.34 8.43
N PHE A 13 -6.64 16.35 9.53
CA PHE A 13 -6.81 15.42 10.65
C PHE A 13 -7.34 16.15 11.88
N GLN A 14 -8.27 15.52 12.60
CA GLN A 14 -8.65 15.99 13.93
C GLN A 14 -7.48 15.80 14.91
N SER A 15 -7.43 16.61 15.98
CA SER A 15 -6.29 16.68 16.91
C SER A 15 -5.96 15.32 17.54
N ASP A 16 -6.97 14.56 17.92
CA ASP A 16 -6.85 13.22 18.52
C ASP A 16 -6.33 12.18 17.51
N GLN A 17 -6.76 12.25 16.25
CA GLN A 17 -6.26 11.40 15.18
C GLN A 17 -4.79 11.69 14.88
N LEU A 18 -4.41 12.97 14.88
CA LEU A 18 -3.03 13.39 14.64
C LEU A 18 -2.09 12.90 15.76
N GLU A 19 -2.53 12.88 17.02
CA GLU A 19 -1.75 12.32 18.13
C GLU A 19 -1.48 10.82 17.93
N LEU A 20 -2.52 10.06 17.55
CA LEU A 20 -2.39 8.62 17.29
C LEU A 20 -1.46 8.34 16.10
N ILE A 21 -1.58 9.11 15.02
CA ILE A 21 -0.72 9.00 13.83
C ILE A 21 0.74 9.29 14.20
N ASN A 22 0.99 10.37 14.95
CA ASN A 22 2.34 10.71 15.41
C ASN A 22 2.94 9.64 16.31
N MET A 23 2.13 9.04 17.18
CA MET A 23 2.57 7.93 18.03
C MET A 23 2.94 6.70 17.20
N ALA A 24 2.10 6.32 16.22
CA ALA A 24 2.37 5.19 15.34
C ALA A 24 3.62 5.42 14.47
N ALA A 25 3.78 6.62 13.92
CA ALA A 25 4.96 7.01 13.14
C ALA A 25 6.25 6.89 13.96
N ARG A 26 6.23 7.33 15.23
CA ARG A 26 7.37 7.16 16.15
C ARG A 26 7.71 5.70 16.42
N ILE A 27 6.72 4.83 16.60
CA ILE A 27 6.95 3.39 16.78
C ILE A 27 7.63 2.78 15.55
N CYS A 28 7.29 3.28 14.36
CA CYS A 28 7.87 2.85 13.09
C CYS A 28 9.19 3.56 12.74
N ASP A 29 9.71 4.44 13.60
CA ASP A 29 10.90 5.27 13.36
C ASP A 29 10.80 6.09 12.05
N ARG A 30 9.62 6.67 11.80
CA ARG A 30 9.33 7.47 10.59
C ARG A 30 8.70 8.82 10.95
N SER A 31 8.76 9.75 9.99
CA SER A 31 7.95 10.97 10.07
C SER A 31 6.46 10.64 9.91
N ALA A 32 5.58 11.48 10.45
CA ALA A 32 4.14 11.28 10.29
C ALA A 32 3.71 11.32 8.82
N ALA A 33 4.33 12.18 8.00
CA ALA A 33 4.05 12.25 6.58
C ALA A 33 4.40 10.95 5.85
N ASP A 34 5.61 10.44 6.05
CA ASP A 34 6.06 9.18 5.42
C ASP A 34 5.18 8.01 5.87
N PHE A 35 4.86 7.96 7.17
CA PHE A 35 3.98 6.95 7.73
C PHE A 35 2.59 6.96 7.08
N ILE A 36 1.98 8.14 6.90
CA ILE A 36 0.66 8.29 6.26
C ILE A 36 0.71 7.79 4.82
N VAL A 37 1.73 8.19 4.05
CA VAL A 37 1.87 7.81 2.64
C VAL A 37 2.04 6.29 2.52
N ASP A 38 2.92 5.69 3.32
CA ASP A 38 3.14 4.24 3.30
C ASP A 38 1.88 3.46 3.70
N ALA A 39 1.18 3.90 4.76
CA ALA A 39 -0.03 3.26 5.21
C ALA A 39 -1.16 3.37 4.17
N ALA A 40 -1.30 4.53 3.53
CA ALA A 40 -2.26 4.75 2.45
C ALA A 40 -1.94 3.87 1.23
N PHE A 41 -0.65 3.75 0.87
CA PHE A 41 -0.20 2.92 -0.24
C PHE A 41 -0.44 1.43 0.03
N ASP A 42 -0.04 0.93 1.20
CA ASP A 42 -0.28 -0.46 1.61
C ASP A 42 -1.78 -0.79 1.60
N LYS A 43 -2.61 0.13 2.11
CA LYS A 43 -4.06 -0.03 2.08
C LYS A 43 -4.62 -0.02 0.66
N ALA A 44 -4.16 0.88 -0.20
CA ALA A 44 -4.58 0.95 -1.60
C ALA A 44 -4.22 -0.33 -2.36
N VAL A 45 -3.00 -0.85 -2.18
CA VAL A 45 -2.57 -2.13 -2.75
C VAL A 45 -3.44 -3.26 -2.25
N LYS A 46 -3.65 -3.37 -0.93
CA LYS A 46 -4.53 -4.41 -0.35
C LYS A 46 -5.95 -4.32 -0.88
N THR A 47 -6.53 -3.13 -0.98
CA THR A 47 -7.88 -2.94 -1.52
C THR A 47 -7.93 -3.32 -2.99
N ILE A 48 -6.98 -2.87 -3.83
CA ILE A 48 -6.92 -3.22 -5.25
C ILE A 48 -6.76 -4.74 -5.42
N LEU A 49 -5.87 -5.36 -4.66
CA LEU A 49 -5.69 -6.81 -4.69
C LEU A 49 -6.94 -7.53 -4.20
N THR A 50 -7.62 -7.05 -3.16
CA THR A 50 -8.82 -7.71 -2.63
C THR A 50 -10.04 -7.52 -3.56
N ASP A 51 -10.18 -6.36 -4.20
CA ASP A 51 -11.31 -6.03 -5.08
C ASP A 51 -11.12 -6.56 -6.50
N LYS A 52 -9.87 -6.66 -6.99
CA LYS A 52 -9.57 -7.19 -8.33
C LYS A 52 -9.15 -8.66 -8.35
N VAL A 53 -8.73 -9.21 -7.22
CA VAL A 53 -8.48 -10.64 -7.06
C VAL A 53 -9.64 -11.18 -6.23
N THR A 54 -10.71 -11.60 -6.93
CA THR A 54 -11.60 -12.64 -6.40
C THR A 54 -10.66 -13.71 -5.85
N PHE A 55 -10.60 -13.88 -4.51
CA PHE A 55 -9.62 -14.72 -3.83
C PHE A 55 -9.45 -16.02 -4.63
N MET A 56 -8.35 -16.12 -5.37
CA MET A 56 -7.96 -17.37 -5.99
C MET A 56 -7.71 -18.31 -4.83
N SER A 57 -8.31 -19.49 -4.84
CA SER A 57 -7.96 -20.52 -3.86
C SER A 57 -6.44 -20.73 -3.89
N ASP A 58 -5.87 -21.20 -2.78
CA ASP A 58 -4.43 -21.49 -2.70
C ASP A 58 -3.96 -22.38 -3.87
N GLU A 59 -4.83 -23.25 -4.38
CA GLU A 59 -4.59 -24.09 -5.55
C GLU A 59 -4.47 -23.28 -6.84
N ALA A 60 -5.35 -22.29 -7.04
CA ALA A 60 -5.30 -21.41 -8.20
C ALA A 60 -4.04 -20.52 -8.15
N TYR A 61 -3.66 -20.03 -6.96
CA TYR A 61 -2.41 -19.28 -6.78
C TYR A 61 -1.18 -20.13 -7.09
N GLN A 62 -1.12 -21.37 -6.58
CA GLN A 62 -0.03 -22.31 -6.88
C GLN A 62 0.07 -22.65 -8.37
N ALA A 63 -1.06 -22.84 -9.05
CA ALA A 63 -1.07 -23.12 -10.49
C ALA A 63 -0.51 -21.96 -11.32
N VAL A 64 -0.84 -20.72 -10.96
CA VAL A 64 -0.28 -19.53 -11.63
C VAL A 64 1.22 -19.40 -11.35
N CYS A 65 1.66 -19.58 -10.10
CA CYS A 65 3.09 -19.54 -9.76
C CYS A 65 3.89 -20.61 -10.50
N GLN A 66 3.38 -21.85 -10.58
CA GLN A 66 4.04 -22.93 -11.34
C GLN A 66 4.13 -22.59 -12.82
N THR A 67 3.07 -22.04 -13.41
CA THR A 67 3.04 -21.67 -14.83
C THR A 67 4.09 -20.59 -15.13
N ILE A 68 4.20 -19.55 -14.29
CA ILE A 68 5.19 -18.47 -14.46
C ILE A 68 6.63 -18.99 -14.28
N LEU A 69 6.87 -19.86 -13.30
CA LEU A 69 8.20 -20.42 -13.03
C LEU A 69 8.63 -21.49 -14.06
N GLN A 70 7.68 -22.15 -14.73
CA GLN A 70 7.95 -23.14 -15.77
C GLN A 70 7.95 -22.56 -17.18
N SER A 71 7.39 -21.37 -17.40
CA SER A 71 7.52 -20.64 -18.66
C SER A 71 8.96 -20.20 -18.83
N LYS A 72 9.73 -21.02 -19.58
CA LYS A 72 11.03 -20.65 -20.11
C LYS A 72 10.84 -19.44 -21.03
N TRP A 73 11.30 -18.28 -20.55
CA TRP A 73 11.75 -17.21 -21.44
C TRP A 73 13.11 -17.60 -22.02
#